data_AF-A0A8T4DSI6-F1
#
_entry.id   AF-A0A8T4DSI6-F1
#
_cell.length_a   1.000
_cell.length_b   1.000
_cell.length_c   1.000
_cell.angle_alpha   90.00
_cell.angle_beta   90.00
_cell.angle_gamma   90.00
#
_symmetry.space_group_name_H-M   'P 1'
#
loop_
_entity.id
_entity.type
_entity.pdbx_description
1 polymer ?
#
loop_
_entity_poly.entity_id
_entity_poly.type
_entity_poly.pdbx_seq_one_letter_code
_entity_poly.pdbx_strand_id
1 'polypeptide(L)'
;MIQGKIRIYIHRILSMIMIFNDEIKNLNLKWITFNEVKKDGKKVPKTRGVYLFKYHKKIETITGEKTDIIYIGQSSDLRHRIVHNYLDGRGGKTTKRIHRNLIDRKYLKKIKVSWDEMPHSKKRETELLESFEEKYHQLPCWNRSG
;
A
#
# COMPACT_ATOMS: atom_id res chain seq x y z
N MET A 1 14.16 -28.81 -29.83
CA MET A 1 13.98 -27.34 -29.86
C MET A 1 12.83 -26.79 -29.00
N ILE A 2 11.86 -27.61 -28.54
CA ILE A 2 10.67 -27.13 -27.81
C ILE A 2 10.96 -26.84 -26.31
N GLN A 3 11.89 -27.56 -25.69
CA GLN A 3 12.22 -27.38 -24.27
C GLN A 3 12.86 -26.02 -23.92
N GLY A 4 13.61 -25.40 -24.85
CA GLY A 4 14.24 -24.09 -24.61
C GLY A 4 13.25 -22.92 -24.57
N LYS A 5 12.23 -22.93 -25.44
CA LYS A 5 11.21 -21.88 -25.50
C LYS A 5 10.27 -21.91 -24.28
N ILE A 6 9.90 -23.12 -23.83
CA ILE A 6 9.07 -23.30 -22.63
C ILE A 6 9.81 -22.81 -21.38
N ARG A 7 11.12 -23.12 -21.26
CA ARG A 7 11.93 -22.69 -20.12
C ARG A 7 12.10 -21.16 -20.03
N ILE A 8 12.27 -20.48 -21.17
CA ILE A 8 12.32 -19.00 -21.24
C ILE A 8 10.97 -18.38 -20.86
N TYR A 9 9.86 -18.95 -21.35
CA TYR A 9 8.52 -18.47 -21.04
C TYR A 9 8.18 -18.62 -19.55
N ILE A 10 8.51 -19.77 -18.96
CA ILE A 10 8.31 -20.03 -17.53
C ILE A 10 9.21 -19.12 -16.68
N HIS A 11 10.46 -18.89 -17.08
CA HIS A 11 11.35 -17.98 -16.34
C HIS A 11 10.86 -16.52 -16.38
N ARG A 12 10.29 -16.08 -17.50
CA ARG A 12 9.71 -14.74 -17.68
C ARG A 12 8.38 -14.55 -16.92
N ILE A 13 7.58 -15.61 -16.81
CA ILE A 13 6.36 -15.63 -15.98
C ILE A 13 6.71 -15.69 -14.49
N LEU A 14 7.70 -16.50 -14.10
CA LEU A 14 8.18 -16.56 -12.70
C LEU A 14 8.86 -15.25 -12.27
N SER A 15 9.57 -14.56 -13.18
CA SER A 15 10.12 -13.23 -12.90
C SER A 15 9.02 -12.16 -12.78
N MET A 16 7.85 -12.35 -13.41
CA MET A 16 6.69 -11.48 -13.24
C MET A 16 5.93 -11.73 -11.93
N ILE A 17 5.78 -12.99 -11.50
CA ILE A 17 5.04 -13.34 -10.27
C ILE A 17 5.77 -12.89 -8.98
N MET A 18 7.10 -12.67 -9.03
CA MET A 18 7.87 -12.17 -7.89
C MET A 18 7.89 -10.63 -7.75
N ILE A 19 7.34 -9.88 -8.72
CA ILE A 19 7.51 -8.42 -8.82
C ILE A 19 7.04 -7.69 -7.56
N PHE A 20 5.77 -7.87 -7.13
CA PHE A 20 5.24 -7.04 -6.04
C PHE A 20 6.04 -7.16 -4.73
N ASN A 21 6.39 -8.39 -4.32
CA ASN A 21 7.12 -8.57 -3.06
C ASN A 21 8.53 -7.96 -3.13
N ASP A 22 9.19 -8.07 -4.27
CA ASP A 22 10.53 -7.51 -4.46
C ASP A 22 10.48 -5.98 -4.59
N GLU A 23 9.44 -5.45 -5.23
CA GLU A 23 9.17 -4.01 -5.26
C GLU A 23 8.96 -3.43 -3.86
N ILE A 24 8.25 -4.14 -2.98
CA ILE A 24 8.06 -3.73 -1.58
C ILE A 24 9.38 -3.79 -0.80
N LYS A 25 10.23 -4.80 -1.04
CA LYS A 25 11.55 -4.89 -0.38
C LYS A 25 12.49 -3.75 -0.77
N ASN A 26 12.33 -3.21 -1.98
CA ASN A 26 13.14 -2.09 -2.47
C ASN A 26 12.71 -0.74 -1.89
N LEU A 27 11.59 -0.67 -1.16
CA LEU A 27 11.14 0.55 -0.49
C LEU A 27 11.75 0.65 0.91
N ASN A 28 12.10 1.86 1.34
CA ASN A 28 12.60 2.13 2.69
C ASN A 28 11.46 2.19 3.73
N LEU A 29 10.81 1.05 3.99
CA LEU A 29 9.60 1.01 4.82
C LEU A 29 9.89 0.80 6.31
N LYS A 30 9.52 1.80 7.12
CA LYS A 30 9.43 1.69 8.58
C LYS A 30 7.97 1.74 9.05
N TRP A 31 7.45 0.58 9.42
CA TRP A 31 6.06 0.43 9.85
C TRP A 31 5.81 0.97 11.26
N ILE A 32 4.91 1.95 11.36
CA ILE A 32 4.38 2.45 12.64
C ILE A 32 2.86 2.35 12.67
N THR A 33 2.26 2.25 13.85
CA THR A 33 0.80 2.23 13.97
C THR A 33 0.20 3.62 13.74
N PHE A 34 -1.04 3.68 13.26
CA PHE A 34 -1.77 4.96 13.22
C PHE A 34 -1.94 5.58 14.61
N ASN A 35 -1.91 4.77 15.67
CA ASN A 35 -2.00 5.26 17.04
C ASN A 35 -0.73 6.02 17.44
N GLU A 36 0.43 5.58 16.98
CA GLU A 36 1.69 6.31 17.16
C GLU A 36 1.71 7.59 16.34
N VAL A 37 1.21 7.56 15.10
CA VAL A 37 1.05 8.78 14.27
C VAL A 37 0.11 9.78 14.93
N LYS A 38 -1.01 9.32 15.50
CA LYS A 38 -1.96 10.18 16.20
C LYS A 38 -1.35 10.85 17.44
N LYS A 39 -0.48 10.14 18.17
CA LYS A 39 0.24 10.69 19.32
C LYS A 39 1.32 11.69 18.92
N ASP A 40 2.00 11.44 17.81
CA ASP A 40 3.06 12.30 17.29
C ASP A 40 3.08 12.31 15.76
N GLY A 41 2.34 13.27 15.19
CA GLY A 41 2.24 13.45 13.75
C GLY A 41 3.55 13.91 13.09
N LYS A 42 4.54 14.37 13.86
CA LYS A 42 5.84 14.81 13.32
C LYS A 42 6.67 13.62 12.81
N LYS A 43 6.36 12.40 13.27
CA LYS A 43 6.96 11.16 12.74
C LYS A 43 6.74 10.98 11.25
N VAL A 44 5.67 11.56 10.69
CA VAL A 44 5.43 11.54 9.25
C VAL A 44 6.16 12.75 8.63
N PRO A 45 7.00 12.55 7.61
CA PRO A 45 7.73 13.63 6.97
C PRO A 45 6.78 14.51 6.15
N LYS A 46 7.08 15.81 6.09
CA LYS A 46 6.36 16.78 5.24
C LYS A 46 7.01 16.81 3.85
N THR A 47 6.81 15.74 3.10
CA THR A 47 7.49 15.48 1.82
C THR A 47 6.57 14.73 0.87
N ARG A 48 6.98 14.62 -0.39
CA ARG A 48 6.31 13.78 -1.39
C ARG A 48 6.74 12.32 -1.22
N GLY A 49 5.82 11.40 -1.40
CA GLY A 49 6.14 9.98 -1.39
C GLY A 49 4.96 9.07 -1.65
N VAL A 50 5.26 7.77 -1.64
CA VAL A 50 4.26 6.70 -1.64
C VAL A 50 4.09 6.20 -0.20
N TYR A 51 2.89 5.75 0.14
CA TYR A 51 2.58 5.17 1.44
C TYR A 51 1.68 3.96 1.31
N LEU A 52 1.83 3.06 2.27
CA LEU A 52 1.14 1.79 2.31
C LEU A 52 0.50 1.59 3.67
N PHE A 53 -0.67 0.98 3.69
CA PHE A 53 -1.31 0.51 4.91
C PHE A 53 -1.25 -1.01 4.99
N LYS A 54 -0.86 -1.47 6.18
CA LYS A 54 -0.71 -2.88 6.51
C LYS A 54 -1.65 -3.24 7.64
N TYR A 55 -2.49 -4.25 7.43
CA TYR A 55 -3.31 -4.83 8.48
C TYR A 55 -2.46 -5.76 9.35
N HIS A 56 -2.76 -5.81 10.66
CA HIS A 56 -2.02 -6.66 11.60
C HIS A 56 -2.15 -8.17 11.32
N LYS A 57 -3.09 -8.59 10.48
CA LYS A 57 -3.26 -9.97 10.02
C LYS A 57 -3.20 -10.00 8.49
N LYS A 58 -2.82 -11.15 7.93
CA LYS A 58 -2.98 -11.40 6.50
C LYS A 58 -4.44 -11.71 6.18
N ILE A 59 -4.87 -11.30 5.00
CA ILE A 59 -6.19 -11.51 4.41
C ILE A 59 -5.98 -12.30 3.13
N GLU A 60 -6.90 -13.23 2.86
CA GLU A 60 -6.90 -14.02 1.63
C GLU A 60 -7.30 -13.15 0.43
N THR A 61 -6.63 -13.35 -0.70
CA THR A 61 -6.91 -12.72 -2.00
C THR A 61 -7.74 -13.65 -2.86
N ILE A 62 -8.30 -13.16 -3.98
CA ILE A 62 -9.06 -14.02 -4.90
C ILE A 62 -8.22 -15.16 -5.51
N THR A 63 -6.89 -15.03 -5.51
CA THR A 63 -5.96 -16.09 -5.91
C THR A 63 -5.73 -17.16 -4.84
N GLY A 64 -6.31 -17.02 -3.64
CA GLY A 64 -6.04 -17.88 -2.48
C GLY A 64 -4.73 -17.56 -1.74
N GLU A 65 -3.89 -16.67 -2.30
CA GLU A 65 -2.72 -16.15 -1.61
C GLU A 65 -3.11 -15.20 -0.46
N LYS A 66 -2.14 -14.89 0.41
CA LYS A 66 -2.38 -14.06 1.60
C LYS A 66 -1.54 -12.80 1.57
N THR A 67 -2.19 -11.64 1.75
CA THR A 67 -1.54 -10.33 1.85
C THR A 67 -2.02 -9.56 3.07
N ASP A 68 -1.15 -8.76 3.65
CA ASP A 68 -1.49 -7.82 4.72
C ASP A 68 -1.50 -6.37 4.25
N ILE A 69 -1.12 -6.09 3.00
CA ILE A 69 -1.24 -4.77 2.39
C ILE A 69 -2.69 -4.55 1.96
N ILE A 70 -3.30 -3.49 2.49
CA ILE A 70 -4.72 -3.21 2.29
C ILE A 70 -4.99 -1.89 1.58
N TYR A 71 -3.99 -0.99 1.55
CA TYR A 71 -4.08 0.27 0.83
C TYR A 71 -2.70 0.68 0.33
N ILE A 72 -2.64 1.21 -0.89
CA ILE A 72 -1.47 1.88 -1.46
C ILE A 72 -1.94 3.25 -1.94
N GLY A 73 -1.16 4.28 -1.63
CA GLY A 73 -1.47 5.65 -1.99
C GLY A 73 -0.23 6.50 -2.18
N GLN A 74 -0.37 7.65 -2.83
CA GLN A 74 0.68 8.68 -2.86
C GLN A 74 0.20 10.04 -2.35
N SER A 75 1.15 10.90 -2.02
CA SER A 75 0.88 12.32 -1.79
C SER A 75 2.08 13.20 -2.11
N SER A 76 1.82 14.46 -2.46
CA SER A 76 2.81 15.55 -2.45
C SER A 76 3.20 16.00 -1.04
N ASP A 77 2.37 15.73 -0.04
CA ASP A 77 2.64 15.99 1.38
C ASP A 77 2.09 14.82 2.23
N LEU A 78 2.99 13.87 2.53
CA LEU A 78 2.69 12.67 3.31
C LEU A 78 2.10 13.01 4.68
N ARG A 79 2.65 14.01 5.39
CA ARG A 79 2.15 14.44 6.69
C ARG A 79 0.72 14.95 6.58
N HIS A 80 0.45 15.84 5.62
CA HIS A 80 -0.90 16.35 5.40
C HIS A 80 -1.87 15.21 5.09
N ARG A 81 -1.50 14.30 4.19
CA ARG A 81 -2.35 13.18 3.80
C ARG A 81 -2.62 12.19 4.95
N ILE A 82 -1.59 11.77 5.67
CA ILE A 82 -1.71 10.73 6.69
C ILE A 82 -2.31 11.28 7.98
N VAL A 83 -1.88 12.48 8.40
CA VAL A 83 -2.33 13.11 9.64
C VAL A 83 -3.63 13.87 9.39
N HIS A 84 -3.57 14.96 8.64
CA HIS A 84 -4.71 15.88 8.55
C HIS A 84 -5.89 15.33 7.76
N ASN A 85 -5.63 14.54 6.72
CA ASN A 85 -6.74 14.00 5.92
C ASN A 85 -7.33 12.74 6.58
N TYR A 86 -6.52 11.73 6.87
CA TYR A 86 -7.04 10.46 7.36
C TYR A 86 -7.36 10.45 8.87
N LEU A 87 -6.57 11.10 9.72
CA LEU A 87 -6.88 11.16 11.15
C LEU A 87 -7.93 12.22 11.48
N ASP A 88 -7.89 13.39 10.83
CA ASP A 88 -8.88 14.47 11.10
C ASP A 88 -10.12 14.40 10.18
N GLY A 89 -10.13 13.50 9.19
CA GLY A 89 -11.30 13.26 8.33
C GLY A 89 -11.53 14.31 7.23
N ARG A 90 -10.51 15.11 6.90
CA ARG A 90 -10.60 16.22 5.96
C ARG A 90 -10.25 15.80 4.54
N GLY A 91 -11.25 15.73 3.66
CA GLY A 91 -11.03 15.46 2.23
C GLY A 91 -12.24 14.87 1.53
N GLY A 92 -12.01 14.29 0.36
CA GLY A 92 -13.04 13.68 -0.48
C GLY A 92 -13.56 12.32 0.03
N LYS A 93 -14.40 11.68 -0.78
CA LYS A 93 -15.08 10.40 -0.46
C LYS A 93 -14.11 9.32 0.04
N THR A 94 -13.00 9.09 -0.66
CA THR A 94 -11.98 8.10 -0.27
C THR A 94 -11.33 8.43 1.09
N THR A 95 -11.00 9.71 1.31
CA THR A 95 -10.46 10.16 2.60
C THR A 95 -11.43 9.92 3.74
N LYS A 96 -12.70 10.34 3.58
CA LYS A 96 -13.74 10.11 4.58
C LYS A 96 -13.96 8.61 4.83
N ARG A 97 -13.90 7.77 3.79
CA ARG A 97 -13.99 6.30 3.93
C ARG A 97 -12.86 5.74 4.78
N ILE A 98 -11.62 6.11 4.47
CA ILE A 98 -10.44 5.65 5.23
C ILE A 98 -10.51 6.17 6.67
N HIS A 99 -10.90 7.43 6.89
CA HIS A 99 -11.11 7.99 8.21
C HIS A 99 -12.13 7.19 9.02
N ARG A 100 -13.32 6.91 8.47
CA ARG A 100 -14.34 6.09 9.14
C ARG A 100 -13.83 4.68 9.47
N ASN A 101 -13.02 4.07 8.59
CA ASN A 101 -12.39 2.80 8.91
C ASN A 101 -11.44 2.93 10.10
N LEU A 102 -10.54 3.91 10.08
CA LEU A 102 -9.54 4.10 11.14
C LEU A 102 -10.16 4.45 12.50
N ILE A 103 -11.09 5.42 12.51
CA ILE A 103 -11.70 5.98 13.72
C ILE A 103 -12.94 5.17 14.14
N ASP A 104 -14.03 5.26 13.39
CA ASP A 104 -15.35 4.72 13.79
C ASP A 104 -15.33 3.20 13.92
N ARG A 105 -14.67 2.52 12.97
CA ARG A 105 -14.54 1.06 12.98
C ARG A 105 -13.35 0.56 13.82
N LYS A 106 -12.68 1.45 14.56
CA LYS A 106 -11.62 1.15 15.54
C LYS A 106 -10.43 0.38 14.94
N TYR A 107 -10.11 0.61 13.66
CA TYR A 107 -8.94 -0.01 13.02
C TYR A 107 -7.62 0.70 13.34
N LEU A 108 -7.64 1.84 14.03
CA LEU A 108 -6.46 2.64 14.41
C LEU A 108 -5.30 1.83 15.02
N LYS A 109 -5.60 0.84 15.88
CA LYS A 109 -4.60 -0.05 16.51
C LYS A 109 -4.22 -1.27 15.65
N LYS A 110 -5.02 -1.56 14.63
CA LYS A 110 -4.92 -2.75 13.77
C LYS A 110 -4.21 -2.46 12.46
N ILE A 111 -3.98 -1.18 12.15
CA ILE A 111 -3.38 -0.70 10.91
C ILE A 111 -2.05 -0.04 11.21
N LYS A 112 -1.04 -0.51 10.49
CA LYS A 112 0.26 0.15 10.39
C LYS A 112 0.31 0.93 9.08
N VAL A 113 1.05 2.02 9.11
CA VAL A 113 1.38 2.83 7.94
C VAL A 113 2.89 2.88 7.82
N SER A 114 3.36 2.87 6.59
CA SER A 114 4.74 3.17 6.22
C SER A 114 4.74 3.97 4.93
N TRP A 115 5.83 4.63 4.64
CA TRP A 115 6.02 5.43 3.44
C TRP A 115 7.44 5.31 2.94
N ASP A 116 7.64 5.74 1.70
CA ASP A 116 8.95 5.95 1.10
C ASP A 116 8.94 7.29 0.36
N GLU A 117 9.97 8.08 0.58
CA GLU A 117 10.06 9.47 0.10
C GLU A 117 10.63 9.50 -1.31
N MET A 118 9.92 10.13 -2.26
CA MET A 118 10.36 10.13 -3.65
C MET A 118 9.67 11.20 -4.51
N PRO A 119 10.38 11.76 -5.52
CA PRO A 119 9.82 12.78 -6.40
C PRO A 119 8.74 12.25 -7.37
N HIS A 120 8.85 10.99 -7.79
CA HIS A 120 7.95 10.36 -8.77
C HIS A 120 6.89 9.46 -8.13
N SER A 121 6.38 9.86 -6.97
CA SER A 121 5.44 9.06 -6.16
C SER A 121 4.18 8.60 -6.90
N LYS A 122 3.66 9.41 -7.84
CA LYS A 122 2.50 9.03 -8.67
C LYS A 122 2.80 7.83 -9.57
N LYS A 123 3.93 7.87 -10.28
CA LYS A 123 4.36 6.74 -11.12
C LYS A 123 4.58 5.50 -10.26
N ARG A 124 5.23 5.66 -9.10
CA ARG A 124 5.49 4.54 -8.20
C ARG A 124 4.24 3.93 -7.59
N GLU A 125 3.24 4.74 -7.23
CA GLU A 125 1.93 4.23 -6.80
C GLU A 125 1.29 3.37 -7.88
N THR A 126 1.30 3.85 -9.14
CA THR A 126 0.78 3.09 -10.29
C THR A 126 1.50 1.75 -10.44
N GLU A 127 2.83 1.75 -10.47
CA GLU A 127 3.64 0.51 -10.60
C GLU A 127 3.31 -0.50 -9.48
N LEU A 128 3.23 -0.03 -8.22
CA LEU A 128 2.92 -0.90 -7.08
C LEU A 128 1.48 -1.43 -7.10
N LEU A 129 0.53 -0.66 -7.63
CA LEU A 129 -0.85 -1.11 -7.78
C LEU A 129 -0.98 -2.13 -8.90
N GLU A 130 -0.32 -1.87 -10.04
CA GLU A 130 -0.25 -2.79 -11.18
C GLU A 130 0.39 -4.11 -10.77
N SER A 131 1.55 -4.09 -10.11
CA SER A 131 2.20 -5.33 -9.66
C SER A 131 1.42 -6.07 -8.57
N PHE A 132 0.71 -5.35 -7.70
CA PHE A 132 -0.23 -5.97 -6.74
C PHE A 132 -1.38 -6.66 -7.48
N GLU A 133 -1.95 -6.00 -8.50
CA GLU A 133 -3.06 -6.53 -9.30
C GLU A 133 -2.61 -7.70 -10.18
N GLU A 134 -1.44 -7.65 -10.81
CA GLU A 134 -0.85 -8.76 -11.55
C GLU A 134 -0.67 -9.99 -10.65
N LYS A 135 -0.21 -9.78 -9.42
CA LYS A 135 0.03 -10.88 -8.46
C LYS A 135 -1.26 -11.46 -7.90
N TYR A 136 -2.18 -10.62 -7.44
CA TYR A 136 -3.35 -11.05 -6.66
C TYR A 136 -4.66 -11.02 -7.46
N HIS A 137 -4.61 -10.64 -8.74
CA HIS A 137 -5.75 -10.43 -9.64
C HIS A 137 -6.83 -9.47 -9.09
N GLN A 138 -6.44 -8.62 -8.14
CA GLN A 138 -7.32 -7.66 -7.49
C GLN A 138 -6.51 -6.49 -6.96
N LEU A 139 -7.12 -5.31 -6.80
CA LEU A 139 -6.53 -4.21 -6.03
C LEU A 139 -6.60 -4.47 -4.51
N PRO A 140 -5.76 -3.78 -3.70
CA PRO A 140 -5.88 -3.82 -2.24
C PRO A 140 -7.30 -3.45 -1.78
N CYS A 141 -7.78 -4.07 -0.70
CA CYS A 141 -9.20 -4.01 -0.35
C CYS A 141 -9.73 -2.59 -0.07
N TRP A 142 -8.89 -1.66 0.39
CA TRP A 142 -9.30 -0.26 0.59
C TRP A 142 -9.10 0.62 -0.65
N ASN A 143 -8.36 0.16 -1.66
CA ASN A 143 -8.29 0.79 -2.99
C ASN A 143 -9.55 0.46 -3.82
N ARG A 144 -10.09 -0.77 -3.74
CA ARG A 144 -11.25 -1.24 -4.52
C ARG A 144 -12.54 -0.43 -4.33
N SER A 145 -12.75 0.21 -3.18
CA SER A 145 -14.05 0.79 -2.83
C SER A 145 -14.30 2.22 -3.35
N GLY A 146 -13.53 2.67 -4.35
CA GLY A 146 -13.56 4.03 -4.95
C GLY A 146 -14.94 4.46 -5.43
#